data_AF-A0A358VMI3-F1
#
_entry.id   AF-A0A358VMI3-F1
#
_cell.length_a   1.000
_cell.length_b   1.000
_cell.length_c   1.000
_cell.angle_alpha   90.00
_cell.angle_beta   90.00
_cell.angle_gamma   90.00
#
_symmetry.space_group_name_H-M   'P 1'
#
loop_
_entity.id
_entity.type
_entity.pdbx_description
1 polymer ?
#
loop_
_entity_poly.entity_id
_entity_poly.type
_entity_poly.pdbx_seq_one_letter_code
_entity_poly.pdbx_strand_id
1 'polypeptide(L)' 'MEFFTRKEVAEFFRVNPRTVERWLRNGKLKGYKLGEGKTAPWRIDMVEIKKFLAKNKV' A
#
# COMPACT_ATOMS: atom_id res chain seq x y z
N MET A 1 -0.97 -15.71 -1.67
CA MET A 1 -0.58 -14.33 -1.33
C MET A 1 -1.76 -13.44 -1.59
N GLU A 2 -2.28 -12.77 -0.56
CA GLU A 2 -3.39 -11.83 -0.72
C GLU A 2 -2.82 -10.45 -1.07
N PHE A 3 -3.33 -9.86 -2.15
CA PHE A 3 -2.89 -8.55 -2.61
C PHE A 3 -4.00 -7.52 -2.47
N PHE A 4 -3.68 -6.45 -1.75
CA PHE A 4 -4.58 -5.34 -1.48
C PHE A 4 -4.31 -4.17 -2.41
N THR A 5 -5.37 -3.49 -2.77
CA THR A 5 -5.34 -2.21 -3.47
C THR A 5 -5.00 -1.08 -2.51
N ARG A 6 -4.52 0.04 -3.05
CA ARG A 6 -4.28 1.25 -2.25
C ARG A 6 -5.50 1.73 -1.45
N LYS A 7 -6.73 1.43 -1.91
CA LYS A 7 -7.97 1.81 -1.22
C LYS A 7 -8.19 0.94 0.01
N GLU A 8 -8.08 -0.38 -0.14
CA GLU A 8 -8.20 -1.31 0.99
C GLU A 8 -7.11 -1.04 2.03
N VAL A 9 -5.86 -0.83 1.59
CA VAL A 9 -4.77 -0.45 2.50
C VAL A 9 -5.08 0.87 3.22
N ALA A 10 -5.64 1.86 2.53
CA ALA A 10 -6.05 3.10 3.15
C ALA A 10 -7.12 2.91 4.23
N GLU A 11 -8.08 2.01 4.00
CA GLU A 11 -9.09 1.64 5.00
C GLU A 11 -8.47 0.94 6.22
N PHE A 12 -7.55 -0.01 6.02
CA PHE A 12 -6.84 -0.68 7.12
C PHE A 12 -6.08 0.30 8.02
N PHE A 13 -5.41 1.28 7.42
CA PHE A 13 -4.65 2.30 8.15
C PHE A 13 -5.48 3.51 8.55
N ARG A 14 -6.77 3.59 8.16
CA ARG A 14 -7.64 4.76 8.30
C ARG A 14 -6.99 6.06 7.81
N VAL A 15 -6.28 5.99 6.68
CA VAL A 15 -5.64 7.14 6.04
C VAL A 15 -6.27 7.42 4.68
N ASN A 16 -5.93 8.55 4.07
CA ASN A 16 -6.35 8.83 2.71
C ASN A 16 -5.61 7.92 1.70
N PRO A 17 -6.28 7.37 0.66
CA PRO A 17 -5.61 6.65 -0.43
C PRO A 17 -4.45 7.40 -1.08
N ARG A 18 -4.49 8.75 -1.10
CA ARG A 18 -3.35 9.57 -1.56
C ARG A 18 -2.12 9.43 -0.66
N THR A 19 -2.32 9.26 0.65
CA THR A 19 -1.24 9.01 1.61
C THR A 19 -0.56 7.68 1.31
N VAL A 20 -1.35 6.63 1.05
CA VAL A 20 -0.83 5.31 0.65
C VAL A 20 -0.06 5.39 -0.66
N GLU A 21 -0.60 6.09 -1.66
CA GLU A 21 0.11 6.33 -2.93
C GLU A 21 1.44 7.06 -2.72
N ARG A 22 1.47 8.05 -1.83
CA ARG A 22 2.71 8.75 -1.46
C ARG A 22 3.69 7.81 -0.76
N TRP A 23 3.24 6.89 0.10
CA TRP A 23 4.11 5.90 0.72
C TRP A 23 4.71 4.92 -0.28
N LEU A 24 3.91 4.47 -1.25
CA LEU A 24 4.36 3.63 -2.36
C LEU A 24 5.40 4.36 -3.21
N ARG A 25 5.11 5.60 -3.62
CA ARG A 25 6.04 6.43 -4.40
C ARG A 25 7.35 6.72 -3.66
N ASN A 26 7.27 6.97 -2.36
CA ASN A 26 8.44 7.27 -1.53
C ASN A 26 9.20 5.99 -1.09
N GLY A 27 8.74 4.79 -1.47
CA GLY A 27 9.36 3.51 -1.07
C GLY A 27 9.19 3.16 0.40
N LYS A 28 8.31 3.86 1.14
CA LYS A 28 7.98 3.53 2.54
C LYS A 28 7.17 2.24 2.66
N LEU A 29 6.36 1.96 1.65
CA LEU A 29 5.55 0.76 1.53
C LEU A 29 5.92 0.06 0.23
N LYS A 30 6.26 -1.24 0.29
CA LYS A 30 6.47 -2.00 -0.95
C LYS A 30 5.13 -2.43 -1.53
N GLY A 31 4.94 -2.10 -2.81
CA GLY A 31 3.82 -2.55 -3.60
C GLY A 31 4.25 -2.75 -5.03
N TYR A 32 3.54 -3.62 -5.73
CA TYR A 32 3.74 -3.95 -7.13
C TYR A 32 2.72 -3.18 -7.95
N LYS A 33 3.16 -2.63 -9.08
CA LYS A 33 2.25 -2.01 -10.04
C LYS A 33 1.85 -3.06 -11.07
N LEU A 34 0.55 -3.25 -11.27
CA LEU A 34 0.04 -4.28 -12.15
C LEU A 34 -0.27 -3.65 -13.51
N GLY A 35 0.76 -3.58 -14.36
CA GLY A 35 0.70 -3.05 -15.72
C GLY A 35 1.50 -1.77 -15.94
N GLU A 36 1.54 -1.33 -17.20
CA GLU A 36 2.25 -0.13 -17.65
C GLU A 36 1.25 1.01 -17.86
N GLY A 37 1.53 2.19 -17.28
CA GLY A 37 0.67 3.37 -17.40
C GLY A 37 0.33 4.06 -16.07
N LYS A 38 -0.16 5.31 -16.13
CA LYS A 38 -0.48 6.12 -14.95
C LYS A 38 -1.68 5.58 -14.15
N THR A 39 -2.54 4.80 -14.78
CA THR A 39 -3.76 4.20 -14.20
C THR A 39 -3.56 2.77 -13.69
N ALA A 40 -2.39 2.16 -13.92
CA ALA A 40 -2.15 0.79 -13.51
C ALA A 40 -2.31 0.63 -11.99
N PRO A 41 -3.13 -0.34 -11.53
CA PRO A 41 -3.46 -0.50 -10.13
C PRO A 41 -2.24 -0.97 -9.32
N TRP A 42 -2.13 -0.46 -8.10
CA TRP A 42 -1.15 -0.93 -7.12
C TRP A 42 -1.70 -2.14 -6.37
N ARG A 43 -0.84 -3.13 -6.19
CA ARG A 43 -1.07 -4.34 -5.41
C ARG A 43 -0.02 -4.46 -4.32
N ILE A 44 -0.47 -4.55 -3.08
CA ILE A 44 0.36 -4.55 -1.88
C ILE A 44 0.14 -5.88 -1.18
N ASP A 45 1.21 -6.58 -0.85
CA ASP A 45 1.13 -7.85 -0.13
C ASP A 45 0.67 -7.60 1.32
N MET A 46 -0.25 -8.44 1.82
CA MET A 46 -0.67 -8.42 3.22
C MET A 46 0.50 -8.45 4.20
N VAL A 47 1.55 -9.22 3.87
CA VAL A 47 2.74 -9.35 4.73
C VAL A 47 3.40 -7.98 4.93
N GLU A 48 3.46 -7.17 3.88
CA GLU A 48 4.07 -5.86 3.94
C GLU A 48 3.21 -4.87 4.73
N ILE A 49 1.88 -4.94 4.59
CA ILE A 49 0.92 -4.15 5.40
C ILE A 49 1.13 -4.45 6.88
N LYS A 50 1.16 -5.74 7.26
CA LYS A 50 1.37 -6.16 8.65
C LYS A 50 2.73 -5.72 9.19
N LYS A 51 3.80 -5.83 8.41
CA LYS A 51 5.13 -5.32 8.79
C LYS A 51 5.10 -3.81 9.02
N PHE A 52 4.41 -3.06 8.15
CA PHE A 52 4.28 -1.61 8.27
C PHE A 52 3.45 -1.19 9.49
N LEU A 53 2.39 -1.95 9.82
CA LEU A 53 1.62 -1.80 11.06
C LEU A 53 2.49 -2.06 12.29
N ALA A 54 3.23 -3.17 12.32
CA ALA A 54 4.10 -3.53 13.43
C ALA A 54 5.20 -2.48 13.66
N LYS A 55 5.75 -1.90 12.59
CA LYS A 55 6.80 -0.87 12.67
C LYS A 55 6.31 0.47 13.24
N ASN A 56 5.02 0.80 13.09
CA ASN A 56 4.45 2.08 13.53
C ASN A 56 3.50 1.95 14.73
N LYS A 57 3.44 0.79 15.40
CA LYS A 57 2.77 0.66 16.68
C LYS A 57 3.65 1.33 17.75
N VAL A 58 3.22 2.51 18.19
CA VAL A 58 3.68 3.19 19.41
C VAL A 58 2.97 2.57 20.60
#